data_AF-A0A958T270-F1
#
_entry.id   AF-A0A958T270-F1
#
_cell.length_a   1.000
_cell.length_b   1.000
_cell.length_c   1.000
_cell.angle_alpha   90.00
_cell.angle_beta   90.00
_cell.angle_gamma   90.00
#
_symmetry.space_group_name_H-M   'P 1'
#
loop_
_entity.id
_entity.type
_entity.pdbx_description
1 polymer ?
#
loop_
_entity_poly.entity_id
_entity_poly.type
_entity_poly.pdbx_seq_one_letter_code
_entity_poly.pdbx_strand_id
1 'polypeptide(L)' 'QSQLDEMIEVPHEFSNVEGDNYFDTIHNYIELKNYDLICVANKKHSFFERLFNLHNVELELENLYLPLLVLKAPNS' A
#
# COMPACT_ATOMS: atom_id res chain seq x y z
N GLN A 1 19.74 20.01 -0.48
CA GLN A 1 18.43 20.68 -0.60
C GLN A 1 17.82 20.20 -1.91
N SER A 2 17.50 18.91 -2.00
CA SER A 2 17.88 18.16 -3.22
C SER A 2 16.93 17.06 -3.70
N GLN A 3 15.80 16.78 -3.07
CA GLN A 3 14.80 15.79 -3.56
C GLN A 3 13.41 16.02 -2.94
N LEU A 4 13.38 16.48 -1.68
CA LEU A 4 12.15 16.80 -0.95
C LEU A 4 11.36 17.93 -1.61
N ASP A 5 12.04 18.93 -2.16
CA ASP A 5 11.38 20.07 -2.83
C ASP A 5 10.71 19.65 -4.16
N GLU A 6 11.27 18.67 -4.88
CA GLU A 6 10.66 18.08 -6.10
C GLU A 6 9.44 17.21 -5.77
N MET A 7 9.43 16.51 -4.63
CA MET A 7 8.27 15.68 -4.23
C MET A 7 7.01 16.52 -3.92
N ILE A 8 7.19 17.79 -3.53
CA ILE A 8 6.07 18.70 -3.24
C ILE A 8 5.27 19.03 -4.51
N GLU A 9 5.90 19.01 -5.69
CA GLU A 9 5.25 19.35 -6.96
C GLU A 9 4.45 18.20 -7.58
N VAL A 10 4.63 16.96 -7.10
CA VAL A 10 3.85 15.81 -7.58
C VAL A 10 2.45 15.87 -6.96
N PRO A 11 1.37 15.91 -7.76
CA PRO A 11 0.01 15.88 -7.24
C PRO A 11 -0.19 14.62 -6.38
N HIS A 12 -0.51 14.83 -5.11
CA HIS A 12 -0.76 13.75 -4.17
C HIS A 12 -1.96 14.09 -3.29
N GLU A 13 -2.75 13.08 -2.96
CA GLU A 13 -3.90 13.19 -2.06
C GLU A 13 -3.64 12.31 -0.84
N PHE A 14 -3.72 12.88 0.35
CA PHE A 14 -3.75 12.10 1.58
C PHE A 14 -5.18 11.76 1.92
N SER A 15 -5.50 10.47 1.95
CA SER A 15 -6.83 9.97 2.31
C SER A 15 -6.76 9.20 3.62
N ASN A 16 -7.71 9.48 4.51
CA ASN A 16 -7.99 8.65 5.67
C ASN A 16 -9.24 7.82 5.36
N VAL A 17 -9.14 6.51 5.51
CA VAL A 17 -10.22 5.58 5.19
C VAL A 17 -10.47 4.72 6.43
N GLU A 18 -11.73 4.70 6.88
CA GLU A 18 -12.16 3.93 8.04
C GLU A 18 -13.08 2.80 7.59
N GLY A 19 -12.97 1.65 8.25
CA GLY A 19 -13.84 0.51 8.02
C GLY A 19 -13.54 -0.64 9.00
N ASP A 20 -14.49 -1.57 9.09
CA ASP A 20 -14.45 -2.65 10.09
C ASP A 20 -13.42 -3.72 9.76
N ASN A 21 -13.22 -4.00 8.47
CA ASN A 21 -12.21 -4.92 7.96
C ASN A 21 -11.20 -4.17 7.08
N TYR A 22 -9.94 -4.24 7.49
CA TYR A 22 -8.83 -3.61 6.79
C TYR A 22 -8.75 -3.99 5.30
N PHE A 23 -8.86 -5.29 4.98
CA PHE A 23 -8.72 -5.76 3.59
C PHE A 23 -9.85 -5.27 2.70
N ASP A 24 -11.10 -5.45 3.14
CA ASP A 24 -12.28 -4.99 2.40
C ASP A 24 -12.24 -3.47 2.19
N THR A 25 -11.79 -2.74 3.21
CA THR A 25 -11.68 -1.28 3.16
C THR A 25 -10.66 -0.83 2.11
N ILE A 26 -9.46 -1.45 2.12
CA ILE A 26 -8.41 -1.14 1.15
C ILE A 26 -8.82 -1.57 -0.27
N HIS A 27 -9.37 -2.77 -0.41
CA HIS A 27 -9.85 -3.30 -1.69
C HIS A 27 -10.90 -2.38 -2.33
N ASN A 28 -11.94 -2.02 -1.57
CA ASN A 28 -13.00 -1.14 -2.06
C ASN A 28 -12.47 0.26 -2.39
N TYR A 29 -11.56 0.80 -1.58
CA TYR A 29 -10.95 2.10 -1.85
C TYR A 29 -10.15 2.12 -3.17
N ILE A 30 -9.45 1.02 -3.45
CA ILE A 30 -8.64 0.87 -4.67
C ILE A 30 -9.53 0.73 -5.92
N GLU A 31 -10.54 -0.15 -5.87
CA GLU A 31 -11.47 -0.40 -6.98
C GLU A 31 -12.23 0.87 -7.40
N LEU A 32 -12.55 1.75 -6.45
CA LEU A 32 -13.28 2.99 -6.73
C LEU A 32 -12.45 4.05 -7.47
N LYS A 33 -11.12 3.97 -7.44
CA LYS A 33 -10.23 5.06 -7.86
C LYS A 33 -9.41 4.74 -9.11
N ASN A 34 -9.57 3.57 -9.75
CA ASN A 34 -8.85 3.16 -10.97
C ASN A 34 -7.33 3.38 -10.90
N TYR A 35 -6.70 2.96 -9.80
CA TYR A 35 -5.23 3.05 -9.68
C TYR A 35 -4.54 2.02 -10.57
N ASP A 36 -3.36 2.34 -11.11
CA ASP A 36 -2.57 1.42 -11.95
C ASP A 36 -1.55 0.58 -11.16
N LEU A 37 -1.22 1.00 -9.93
CA LEU A 37 -0.17 0.39 -9.11
C LEU A 37 -0.44 0.67 -7.63
N ILE A 38 -0.22 -0.34 -6.79
CA ILE A 38 -0.20 -0.17 -5.33
C ILE A 38 1.24 -0.22 -4.86
N CYS A 39 1.64 0.77 -4.06
CA CYS A 39 2.95 0.82 -3.43
C CYS A 39 2.81 0.76 -1.92
N VAL A 40 3.46 -0.21 -1.29
CA VAL A 40 3.49 -0.38 0.18
C VAL A 40 4.92 -0.26 0.66
N ALA A 41 5.18 0.72 1.53
CA ALA A 41 6.45 0.83 2.23
C ALA A 41 6.45 -0.06 3.47
N ASN A 42 7.17 -1.17 3.40
CA ASN A 42 7.31 -2.09 4.52
C ASN A 42 8.34 -1.55 5.52
N LYS A 43 7.84 -1.15 6.70
CA LYS A 43 8.65 -0.83 7.87
C LYS A 43 8.81 -2.10 8.72
N LYS A 44 10.01 -2.37 9.24
CA LYS A 44 10.26 -3.46 10.21
C LYS A 44 9.25 -3.37 11.37
N HIS A 45 8.63 -4.51 11.70
CA HIS A 45 7.54 -4.66 12.67
C HIS A 45 6.22 -3.97 12.28
N SER A 46 6.02 -3.65 10.99
CA SER A 46 4.75 -3.12 10.53
C SER A 46 3.68 -4.21 10.40
N PHE A 47 2.41 -3.78 10.46
CA PHE A 47 1.26 -4.62 10.19
C PHE A 47 1.38 -5.33 8.83
N PHE A 48 1.92 -4.65 7.81
CA PHE A 48 2.15 -5.19 6.47
C PHE A 48 3.19 -6.31 6.42
N GLU A 49 4.25 -6.23 7.23
CA GLU A 49 5.22 -7.32 7.31
C GLU A 49 4.54 -8.61 7.79
N ARG A 50 3.66 -8.51 8.80
CA ARG A 50 2.89 -9.66 9.29
C ARG A 50 1.85 -10.13 8.27
N LEU A 51 1.24 -9.20 7.53
CA LEU A 51 0.29 -9.45 6.44
C LEU A 51 0.95 -10.31 5.35
N PHE A 52 2.04 -9.85 4.76
CA PHE A 52 2.71 -10.56 3.67
C PHE A 52 3.35 -11.89 4.09
N ASN A 53 3.60 -12.09 5.38
CA ASN A 53 4.11 -13.36 5.92
C ASN A 53 3.02 -14.39 6.23
N LEU A 54 1.74 -14.00 6.23
CA LEU A 54 0.60 -14.92 6.37
C LEU A 54 0.18 -15.40 4.98
N HIS A 55 0.24 -16.71 4.74
CA HIS A 55 -0.20 -17.38 3.49
C HIS A 55 -1.62 -17.00 3.01
N ASN A 56 -2.46 -16.41 3.87
CA ASN A 56 -3.82 -15.99 3.53
C ASN A 56 -3.86 -14.73 2.65
N VAL A 57 -2.78 -13.93 2.64
CA VAL A 57 -2.71 -12.65 1.93
C VAL A 57 -2.42 -12.84 0.46
N GLU A 58 -1.74 -13.92 0.09
CA GLU A 58 -1.56 -14.31 -1.32
C GLU A 58 -2.92 -14.59 -1.98
N LEU A 59 -3.84 -15.28 -1.28
CA LEU A 59 -5.18 -15.61 -1.80
C LEU A 59 -6.10 -14.38 -1.94
N GLU A 60 -5.95 -13.37 -1.09
CA GLU A 60 -6.76 -12.14 -1.14
C GLU A 60 -6.18 -11.10 -2.12
N LEU A 61 -4.84 -11.05 -2.27
CA LEU A 61 -4.17 -10.24 -3.29
C LEU A 61 -4.29 -10.83 -4.70
N GLU A 62 -4.47 -12.15 -4.84
CA GLU A 62 -4.78 -12.79 -6.12
C GLU A 62 -6.05 -12.24 -6.78
N ASN A 63 -7.02 -11.75 -5.98
CA ASN A 63 -8.23 -11.10 -6.49
C ASN A 63 -8.02 -9.61 -6.82
N LEU A 64 -6.89 -9.04 -6.42
CA LEU A 64 -6.53 -7.67 -6.72
C LEU A 64 -5.89 -7.65 -8.11
N TYR A 65 -6.58 -7.11 -9.11
CA TYR A 65 -6.09 -7.06 -10.50
C TYR A 65 -4.90 -6.11 -10.73
N LEU A 66 -4.36 -5.50 -9.66
CA LEU A 66 -3.33 -4.46 -9.74
C LEU A 66 -1.96 -4.96 -9.30
N PRO A 67 -0.89 -4.55 -10.00
CA PRO A 67 0.48 -4.82 -9.56
C PRO A 67 0.74 -4.24 -8.16
N LEU A 68 1.48 -4.99 -7.33
CA LEU A 68 1.90 -4.59 -6.00
C LEU A 68 3.42 -4.40 -5.93
N LEU A 69 3.86 -3.18 -5.59
CA LEU A 69 5.25 -2.84 -5.30
C LEU A 69 5.48 -2.75 -3.79
N VAL A 70 6.34 -3.61 -3.24
CA VAL A 70 6.72 -3.58 -1.83
C VAL A 70 8.11 -2.96 -1.67
N LEU A 71 8.18 -1.77 -1.06
CA LEU A 71 9.44 -1.11 -0.74
C LEU A 71 9.94 -1.62 0.61
N LYS A 72 11.16 -2.16 0.65
CA LYS A 72 11.82 -2.56 1.91
C LYS A 72 12.67 -1.40 2.41
N ALA A 73 12.48 -1.01 3.67
CA ALA A 73 13.38 -0.07 4.32
C ALA A 73 14.83 -0.62 4.27
N PRO A 74 15.85 0.22 4.03
CA PRO A 74 17.24 -0.22 4.07
C PRO A 74 17.54 -0.80 5.46
N ASN A 75 18.22 -1.96 5.47
CA ASN A 75 18.62 -2.63 6.71
C ASN A 75 19.46 -1.64 7.56
N SER A 76 18.90 -1.21 8.69
CA SER A 76 19.62 -0.57 9.80
C SER A 76 20.55 -1.57 10.48
#